data_AF-A0A6P2TCV5-F1
#
_entry.id   AF-A0A6P2TCV5-F1
#
_cell.length_a   1.000
_cell.length_b   1.000
_cell.length_c   1.000
_cell.angle_alpha   90.00
_cell.angle_beta   90.00
_cell.angle_gamma   90.00
#
_symmetry.space_group_name_H-M   'P 1'
#
loop_
_entity.id
_entity.type
_entity.pdbx_description
1 polymer ?
#
loop_
_entity_poly.entity_id
_entity_poly.type
_entity_poly.pdbx_seq_one_letter_code
_entity_poly.pdbx_strand_id
1 'polypeptide(L)'
;MSVELLHDRVYSKREIEKWLAGTAQVKPRSRAWNNALTSAGSTIVGEDTYLFVPVSETHYRVSRANAKEVVEVFKVLDEVSGIKS
;
A
#
# COMPACT_ATOMS: atom_id res chain seq x y z
N MET A 1 14.51 -14.90 -3.90
CA MET A 1 13.23 -15.11 -3.17
C MET A 1 12.54 -13.75 -3.06
N SER A 2 11.42 -13.56 -3.74
CA SER A 2 10.55 -12.40 -3.48
C SER A 2 9.90 -12.62 -2.12
N VAL A 3 10.08 -11.67 -1.20
CA VAL A 3 9.31 -11.65 0.05
C VAL A 3 7.85 -11.41 -0.36
N GLU A 4 6.91 -12.22 0.13
CA GLU A 4 5.49 -11.90 0.00
C GLU A 4 5.06 -11.13 1.25
N LEU A 5 4.40 -9.98 1.07
CA LEU A 5 3.84 -9.23 2.19
C LEU A 5 2.43 -9.73 2.48
N LEU A 6 2.22 -10.20 3.72
CA LEU A 6 0.96 -10.76 4.16
C LEU A 6 0.11 -9.69 4.86
N HIS A 7 -1.21 -9.81 4.74
CA HIS A 7 -2.16 -8.94 5.42
C HIS A 7 -1.98 -9.00 6.96
N ASP A 8 -2.12 -7.86 7.62
CA ASP A 8 -2.04 -7.63 9.07
C ASP A 8 -0.69 -8.00 9.72
N ARG A 9 0.34 -8.30 8.91
CA ARG A 9 1.70 -8.51 9.41
C ARG A 9 2.46 -7.19 9.51
N VAL A 10 3.34 -7.12 10.50
CA VAL A 10 4.25 -5.99 10.71
C VAL A 10 5.62 -6.33 10.11
N TYR A 11 6.15 -5.42 9.30
CA TYR A 11 7.45 -5.53 8.67
C TYR A 11 8.28 -4.29 8.99
N SER A 12 9.60 -4.45 8.99
CA SER A 12 10.50 -3.30 9.06
C SER A 12 10.42 -2.46 7.79
N LYS A 13 10.71 -1.16 7.90
CA LYS A 13 10.82 -0.24 6.77
C LYS A 13 11.74 -0.81 5.69
N ARG A 14 12.86 -1.41 6.08
CA ARG A 14 13.84 -2.01 5.16
C ARG A 14 13.26 -3.18 4.37
N GLU A 15 12.40 -4.00 4.97
CA GLU A 15 11.72 -5.10 4.26
C GLU A 15 10.69 -4.57 3.27
N ILE A 16 9.91 -3.55 3.65
CA ILE A 16 8.98 -2.87 2.74
C ILE A 16 9.73 -2.24 1.56
N GLU A 17 10.84 -1.55 1.81
CA GLU A 17 11.66 -0.94 0.75
C GLU A 17 12.26 -1.99 -0.20
N LYS A 18 12.75 -3.12 0.33
CA LYS A 18 13.22 -4.23 -0.50
C LYS A 18 12.10 -4.80 -1.36
N TRP A 19 10.91 -4.96 -0.77
CA TRP A 19 9.73 -5.44 -1.48
C TRP A 19 9.26 -4.47 -2.56
N LEU A 20 9.23 -3.16 -2.27
CA LEU A 20 8.88 -2.12 -3.23
C LEU A 20 9.81 -2.15 -4.45
N ALA A 21 11.12 -2.26 -4.22
CA ALA A 21 12.09 -2.30 -5.32
C ALA A 21 12.04 -3.62 -6.11
N GLY A 22 11.88 -4.76 -5.42
CA GLY A 22 11.98 -6.08 -6.04
C GLY A 22 10.67 -6.60 -6.63
N THR A 23 9.59 -6.53 -5.87
CA THR A 23 8.28 -7.10 -6.23
C THR A 23 7.40 -6.06 -6.91
N ALA A 24 7.21 -4.90 -6.29
CA ALA A 24 6.39 -3.84 -6.87
C ALA A 24 7.11 -3.03 -7.97
N GLN A 25 8.41 -3.26 -8.16
CA GLN A 25 9.27 -2.58 -9.14
C GLN A 25 9.21 -1.05 -9.05
N VAL A 26 8.91 -0.51 -7.87
CA VAL A 26 8.86 0.93 -7.62
C VAL A 26 10.28 1.45 -7.47
N LYS A 27 10.65 2.44 -8.29
CA LYS A 27 11.99 3.03 -8.25
C LYS A 27 12.21 3.76 -6.91
N PRO A 28 13.33 3.50 -6.21
CA PRO A 28 13.68 4.22 -4.99
C PRO A 28 13.67 5.73 -5.17
N ARG A 29 13.14 6.45 -4.16
CA ARG A 29 13.02 7.92 -4.12
C ARG A 29 12.13 8.54 -5.19
N SER A 30 11.43 7.74 -5.99
CA SER A 30 10.39 8.27 -6.89
C SER A 30 9.21 8.83 -6.10
N ARG A 31 8.35 9.61 -6.77
CA ARG A 31 7.10 10.07 -6.15
C ARG A 31 6.23 8.91 -5.67
N ALA A 32 6.11 7.84 -6.47
CA ALA A 32 5.38 6.64 -6.10
C ALA A 32 5.97 5.95 -4.86
N TRP A 33 7.30 5.90 -4.75
CA TRP A 33 7.99 5.37 -3.57
C TRP A 33 7.66 6.17 -2.30
N ASN A 34 7.79 7.50 -2.38
CA ASN A 34 7.52 8.37 -1.25
C ASN A 34 6.05 8.28 -0.84
N ASN A 35 5.14 8.23 -1.82
CA ASN A 35 3.71 8.04 -1.57
C ASN A 35 3.41 6.70 -0.91
N ALA A 36 4.02 5.60 -1.36
CA ALA A 36 3.82 4.29 -0.76
C ALA A 36 4.17 4.28 0.73
N LEU A 37 5.23 4.99 1.13
CA LEU A 37 5.70 5.05 2.51
C LEU A 37 5.01 6.13 3.36
N THR A 38 4.03 6.85 2.81
CA THR A 38 3.13 7.70 3.59
C THR A 38 1.81 6.97 3.80
N SER A 39 1.15 7.20 4.94
CA SER A 39 -0.12 6.55 5.30
C SER A 39 -1.27 6.79 4.32
N ALA A 40 -1.08 7.63 3.30
CA ALA A 40 -2.08 8.03 2.32
C ALA A 40 -1.87 7.39 0.93
N GLY A 41 -0.73 6.74 0.66
CA GLY A 41 -0.48 6.12 -0.64
C GLY A 41 -0.71 4.61 -0.62
N SER A 42 -1.36 4.11 -1.66
CA SER A 42 -1.44 2.68 -1.93
C SER A 42 -0.44 2.26 -3.02
N THR A 43 0.00 1.00 -2.97
CA THR A 43 0.81 0.37 -4.00
C THR A 43 0.02 -0.79 -4.60
N ILE A 44 -0.22 -0.78 -5.91
CA ILE A 44 -0.97 -1.83 -6.60
C ILE A 44 0.02 -2.78 -7.27
N VAL A 45 -0.10 -4.08 -7.00
CA VAL A 45 0.70 -5.14 -7.63
C VAL A 45 -0.23 -6.28 -8.02
N GLY A 46 -0.36 -6.52 -9.33
CA GLY A 46 -1.36 -7.47 -9.84
C GLY A 46 -2.78 -7.03 -9.49
N GLU A 47 -3.55 -7.91 -8.84
CA GLU A 47 -4.90 -7.62 -8.37
C GLU A 47 -4.94 -7.14 -6.91
N ASP A 48 -3.79 -6.96 -6.27
CA ASP A 48 -3.71 -6.57 -4.87
C ASP A 48 -3.33 -5.09 -4.69
N THR A 49 -3.98 -4.46 -3.74
CA THR A 49 -3.65 -3.14 -3.22
C THR A 49 -3.00 -3.28 -1.85
N TYR A 50 -1.82 -2.69 -1.69
CA TYR A 50 -1.03 -2.66 -0.47
C TYR A 50 -1.03 -1.25 0.13
N LEU A 51 -1.33 -1.17 1.42
CA LEU A 51 -1.23 0.02 2.25
C LEU A 51 -0.24 -0.26 3.39
N PHE A 52 0.68 0.66 3.62
CA PHE A 52 1.68 0.53 4.69
C PHE A 52 1.33 1.48 5.83
N VAL A 53 0.72 0.94 6.88
CA VAL A 53 0.29 1.72 8.05
C VAL A 53 1.46 1.81 9.04
N PRO A 54 2.00 3.00 9.34
CA PRO A 54 3.12 3.11 10.28
C PRO A 54 2.69 2.67 11.69
N VAL A 55 3.48 1.79 12.30
CA VAL A 55 3.32 1.34 13.70
C VAL A 55 4.40 1.94 14.59
N SER A 56 5.57 2.24 14.01
CA SER A 56 6.65 3.02 14.62
C SER A 56 7.44 3.73 13.51
N GLU A 57 8.47 4.49 13.86
CA GLU A 57 9.37 5.14 12.89
C GLU A 57 10.03 4.15 11.92
N THR A 58 10.15 2.87 12.32
CA THR A 58 10.91 1.85 11.58
C THR A 58 10.06 0.65 11.15
N HIS A 59 8.76 0.63 11.46
CA HIS A 59 7.89 -0.52 11.17
C HIS A 59 6.53 -0.11 10.62
N TYR A 60 6.02 -0.93 9.72
CA TYR A 60 4.73 -0.77 9.08
C TYR A 60 3.92 -2.06 9.22
N ARG A 61 2.63 -1.93 9.52
CA ARG A 61 1.64 -2.98 9.33
C ARG A 61 1.17 -2.93 7.87
N VAL A 62 1.14 -4.09 7.23
CA VAL A 62 0.66 -4.22 5.85
C VAL A 62 -0.84 -4.48 5.86
N SER A 63 -1.61 -3.61 5.21
CA SER A 63 -2.98 -3.91 4.81
C SER A 63 -2.97 -4.28 3.33
N ARG A 64 -3.31 -5.54 3.04
CA ARG A 64 -3.50 -6.06 1.67
C ARG A 64 -4.98 -6.28 1.43
N ALA A 65 -5.50 -5.81 0.30
CA ALA A 65 -6.88 -6.01 -0.11
C ALA A 65 -6.94 -6.17 -1.64
N ASN A 66 -8.01 -6.78 -2.16
CA ASN A 66 -8.21 -6.86 -3.59
C ASN A 66 -8.45 -5.45 -4.16
N ALA A 67 -7.74 -5.10 -5.22
CA ALA A 67 -7.80 -3.76 -5.82
C ALA A 67 -9.19 -3.41 -6.36
N LYS A 68 -9.94 -4.39 -6.89
CA LYS A 68 -11.31 -4.18 -7.39
C LYS A 68 -12.26 -3.89 -6.23
N GLU A 69 -12.18 -4.67 -5.16
CA GLU A 69 -13.00 -4.46 -3.95
C GLU A 69 -12.73 -3.09 -3.32
N VAL A 70 -11.46 -2.68 -3.24
CA VAL A 70 -11.10 -1.35 -2.72
C VAL A 70 -11.70 -0.23 -3.56
N VAL A 71 -11.62 -0.32 -4.90
CA VAL A 71 -12.21 0.68 -5.79
C VAL A 71 -13.73 0.74 -5.64
N GLU A 72 -14.40 -0.39 -5.48
CA GLU A 72 -15.85 -0.45 -5.25
C GLU A 72 -16.24 0.20 -3.92
N VAL A 73 -15.50 -0.08 -2.83
CA VAL A 73 -15.73 0.57 -1.53
C VAL A 73 -15.57 2.09 -1.64
N PHE A 74 -14.51 2.58 -2.29
CA PHE A 74 -14.33 4.02 -2.47
C PHE A 74 -15.45 4.66 -3.31
N LYS A 75 -15.92 4.00 -4.38
CA LYS A 75 -17.08 4.50 -5.15
C LYS A 75 -18.33 4.64 -4.28
N VAL A 76 -18.64 3.64 -3.47
CA VAL A 76 -19.79 3.70 -2.55
C VAL A 76 -19.61 4.83 -1.54
N LEU A 77 -18.40 5.02 -1.00
CA LEU A 77 -18.11 6.11 -0.06
C LEU A 77 -18.23 7.49 -0.73
N ASP A 78 -17.80 7.65 -1.98
CA ASP A 78 -17.95 8.89 -2.75
C ASP A 78 -19.44 9.18 -3.04
N GLU A 79 -20.22 8.16 -3.38
CA GLU A 79 -21.67 8.26 -3.60
C GLU A 79 -22.43 8.66 -2.33
N VAL A 80 -22.05 8.11 -1.16
CA VAL A 80 -22.70 8.39 0.12
C VAL A 80 -22.24 9.70 0.76
N SER A 81 -20.97 10.08 0.57
CA SER A 81 -20.43 11.32 1.15
C SER A 81 -20.88 12.58 0.41
N GLY A 82 -21.41 12.46 -0.80
CA GLY A 82 -21.85 13.60 -1.62
C GLY A 82 -20.71 14.53 -2.05
N ILE A 83 -19.46 14.18 -1.73
CA ILE A 83 -18.26 14.92 -2.14
C ILE A 83 -17.93 14.47 -3.55
N LYS A 84 -18.50 15.16 -4.54
CA LYS A 84 -18.00 15.08 -5.91
C LYS A 84 -16.59 15.67 -5.94
N SER A 85 -15.57 14.85 -6.19
CA SER A 85 -14.28 15.33 -6.69
C SER A 85 -14.40 15.73 -8.15
#